data_AF-A0A4V3E269-F1
#
_entry.id   AF-A0A4V3E269-F1
#
_cell.length_a   1.000
_cell.length_b   1.000
_cell.length_c   1.000
_cell.angle_alpha   90.00
_cell.angle_beta   90.00
_cell.angle_gamma   90.00
#
_symmetry.space_group_name_H-M   'P 1'
#
loop_
_entity.id
_entity.type
_entity.pdbx_description
1 polymer ?
#
loop_
_entity_poly.entity_id
_entity_poly.type
_entity_poly.pdbx_seq_one_letter_code
_entity_poly.pdbx_strand_id
1 'polypeptide(L)'
;MYLAICLSLALAISSNCTLAGTIRKNTTEPAQNAARKSGSIDSLIQYFEETTKNLKAQVEGLSAAQLAFKPSPEQWSIGECLEHIILSETMLFEMAKKELAKAPQPERKAEVKVNDENLKHMMGDRSQKFKAPAELQPTGKYTAVKVALQDFTAARKPVLAFIKQANEEDLKNHISEYPTGTVNGHQNLLFIAAHCARHTKQIEEIKANPKFPKK
;
A
#
# COMPACT_ATOMS: atom_id res chain seq x y z
N MET A 1 11.28 15.57 -5.58
CA MET A 1 12.33 14.96 -4.73
C MET A 1 11.77 13.95 -3.72
N TYR A 2 10.68 14.25 -3.00
CA TYR A 2 10.09 13.35 -1.98
C TYR A 2 9.56 12.00 -2.51
N LEU A 3 9.13 11.97 -3.76
CA LEU A 3 8.50 10.83 -4.40
C LEU A 3 9.47 9.68 -4.71
N ALA A 4 10.74 10.02 -4.99
CA ALA A 4 11.81 9.05 -5.25
C ALA A 4 12.14 8.16 -4.04
N ILE A 5 11.82 8.63 -2.82
CA ILE A 5 12.19 7.97 -1.57
C ILE A 5 11.09 7.00 -1.10
N CYS A 6 9.81 7.25 -1.42
CA CYS A 6 8.73 6.26 -1.24
C CYS A 6 8.61 5.27 -2.42
N LEU A 7 8.95 5.71 -3.64
CA LEU A 7 9.03 4.85 -4.84
C LEU A 7 10.47 4.46 -5.18
N SER A 8 11.27 4.03 -4.21
CA SER A 8 12.56 3.41 -4.55
C SER A 8 12.43 1.96 -5.04
N LEU A 9 11.20 1.45 -5.22
CA LEU A 9 10.91 0.12 -5.78
C LEU A 9 10.75 0.18 -7.30
N ALA A 10 11.87 0.12 -8.02
CA ALA A 10 11.99 -0.61 -9.29
C ALA A 10 13.41 -0.48 -9.84
N LEU A 11 14.33 -1.34 -9.42
CA LEU A 11 15.41 -1.74 -10.31
C LEU A 11 15.82 -3.17 -10.03
N ALA A 12 15.89 -3.93 -11.13
CA ALA A 12 16.42 -5.27 -11.33
C ALA A 12 15.44 -6.44 -11.14
N ILE A 13 14.75 -6.83 -12.23
CA ILE A 13 14.66 -8.26 -12.59
C ILE A 13 14.80 -8.39 -14.11
N SER A 14 15.92 -8.99 -14.54
CA SER A 14 16.11 -9.56 -15.86
C SER A 14 15.45 -10.94 -15.96
N SER A 15 14.94 -11.20 -17.16
CA SER A 15 14.29 -12.36 -17.76
C SER A 15 14.46 -13.77 -17.18
N ASN A 16 13.38 -14.53 -17.43
CA ASN A 16 13.21 -15.99 -17.54
C ASN A 16 12.88 -16.79 -16.28
N CYS A 17 11.62 -17.23 -16.20
CA CYS A 17 11.32 -18.61 -15.80
C CYS A 17 9.94 -19.03 -16.33
N THR A 18 9.91 -19.99 -17.24
CA THR A 18 8.71 -20.68 -17.73
C THR A 18 8.49 -21.91 -16.86
N LEU A 19 7.28 -22.13 -16.33
CA LEU A 19 6.88 -23.47 -15.94
C LEU A 19 5.38 -23.69 -16.12
N ALA A 20 5.06 -24.75 -16.87
CA ALA A 20 3.73 -25.30 -17.05
C ALA A 20 3.33 -26.14 -15.83
N GLY A 21 2.04 -26.12 -15.48
CA GLY A 21 1.47 -26.97 -14.43
C GLY A 21 -0.06 -26.99 -14.46
N THR A 22 -0.61 -28.19 -14.52
CA THR A 22 -1.99 -28.56 -14.87
C THR A 22 -3.07 -28.25 -13.81
N ILE A 23 -4.28 -27.95 -14.31
CA ILE A 23 -5.52 -27.65 -13.58
C ILE A 23 -6.13 -28.89 -12.89
N ARG A 24 -6.67 -28.73 -11.68
CA ARG A 24 -7.80 -29.51 -11.15
C ARG A 24 -8.88 -28.57 -10.57
N LYS A 25 -10.15 -28.85 -10.91
CA LYS A 25 -11.36 -28.09 -10.53
C LYS A 25 -12.13 -28.78 -9.39
N ASN A 26 -13.03 -27.98 -8.79
CA ASN A 26 -14.18 -28.25 -7.90
C ASN A 26 -13.91 -27.82 -6.45
N THR A 27 -14.75 -27.04 -5.76
CA THR A 27 -16.22 -26.97 -5.75
C THR A 27 -16.77 -25.56 -5.45
N THR A 28 -18.07 -25.42 -5.73
CA THR A 28 -19.00 -24.28 -5.75
C THR A 28 -19.24 -23.51 -4.44
N GLU A 29 -19.15 -22.19 -4.53
CA GLU A 29 -19.94 -21.18 -3.78
C GLU A 29 -20.54 -20.19 -4.80
N PRO A 30 -21.74 -19.62 -4.58
CA PRO A 30 -22.43 -18.83 -5.58
C PRO A 30 -21.65 -17.56 -5.94
N ALA A 31 -21.29 -17.46 -7.22
CA ALA A 31 -20.50 -16.41 -7.81
C ALA A 31 -21.24 -15.05 -7.79
N GLN A 32 -21.02 -14.27 -6.73
CA GLN A 32 -21.11 -12.80 -6.80
C GLN A 32 -19.79 -12.15 -7.22
N ASN A 33 -18.80 -12.95 -7.59
CA ASN A 33 -17.52 -12.49 -8.12
C ASN A 33 -17.54 -12.49 -9.66
N ALA A 34 -18.53 -11.79 -10.24
CA ALA A 34 -18.40 -11.36 -11.63
C ALA A 34 -17.11 -10.53 -11.71
N ALA A 35 -16.17 -10.99 -12.54
CA ALA A 35 -14.83 -10.44 -12.68
C ALA A 35 -14.86 -8.91 -12.81
N ARG A 36 -14.65 -8.20 -11.69
CA ARG A 36 -14.57 -6.73 -11.70
C ARG A 36 -13.29 -6.36 -12.44
N LYS A 37 -13.43 -5.47 -13.42
CA LYS A 37 -12.32 -5.02 -14.27
C LYS A 37 -11.22 -4.40 -13.39
N SER A 38 -10.00 -4.92 -13.49
CA SER A 38 -8.80 -4.27 -12.93
C SER A 38 -8.73 -2.81 -13.44
N GLY A 39 -8.27 -1.88 -12.60
CA GLY A 39 -8.28 -0.46 -12.93
C GLY A 39 -9.64 0.21 -12.80
N SER A 40 -10.62 -0.41 -12.13
CA SER A 40 -11.92 0.22 -11.81
C SER A 40 -11.96 0.85 -10.42
N ILE A 41 -12.87 1.80 -10.20
CA ILE A 41 -13.15 2.39 -8.88
C ILE A 41 -13.49 1.30 -7.85
N ASP A 42 -14.33 0.34 -8.22
CA ASP A 42 -14.71 -0.79 -7.38
C ASP A 42 -13.50 -1.65 -6.97
N SER A 43 -12.64 -1.99 -7.93
CA SER A 43 -11.43 -2.78 -7.64
C SER A 43 -10.46 -2.02 -6.72
N LEU A 44 -10.43 -0.70 -6.83
CA LEU A 44 -9.62 0.16 -5.97
C LEU A 44 -10.18 0.18 -4.54
N ILE A 45 -11.48 0.44 -4.37
CA ILE A 45 -12.15 0.42 -3.07
C ILE A 45 -11.94 -0.94 -2.38
N GLN A 46 -12.16 -2.03 -3.11
CA GLN A 46 -11.98 -3.39 -2.58
C GLN A 46 -10.55 -3.60 -2.05
N TYR A 47 -9.54 -3.13 -2.76
CA TYR A 47 -8.15 -3.26 -2.32
C TYR A 47 -7.84 -2.40 -1.08
N PHE A 48 -8.43 -1.21 -0.98
CA PHE A 48 -8.34 -0.40 0.24
C PHE A 48 -9.02 -1.09 1.44
N GLU A 49 -10.15 -1.76 1.24
CA GLU A 49 -10.85 -2.53 2.27
C GLU A 49 -10.05 -3.77 2.69
N GLU A 50 -9.49 -4.50 1.73
CA GLU A 50 -8.64 -5.68 1.98
C GLU A 50 -7.41 -5.31 2.82
N THR A 51 -6.69 -4.26 2.42
CA THR A 51 -5.48 -3.82 3.13
C THR A 51 -5.80 -3.30 4.54
N THR A 52 -6.96 -2.66 4.72
CA THR A 52 -7.47 -2.26 6.04
C THR A 52 -7.74 -3.47 6.93
N LYS A 53 -8.45 -4.47 6.39
CA LYS A 53 -8.77 -5.72 7.11
C LYS A 53 -7.49 -6.45 7.51
N ASN A 54 -6.55 -6.59 6.59
CA ASN A 54 -5.30 -7.30 6.82
C ASN A 54 -4.44 -6.59 7.88
N LEU A 55 -4.28 -5.26 7.79
CA LEU A 55 -3.56 -4.50 8.82
C LEU A 55 -4.19 -4.69 10.19
N LYS A 56 -5.53 -4.53 10.30
CA LYS A 56 -6.26 -4.70 11.55
C LYS A 56 -6.04 -6.10 12.14
N ALA A 57 -6.17 -7.15 11.33
CA ALA A 57 -5.96 -8.54 11.75
C ALA A 57 -4.54 -8.78 12.29
N GLN A 58 -3.52 -8.07 11.79
CA GLN A 58 -2.15 -8.24 12.27
C GLN A 58 -1.89 -7.57 13.62
N VAL A 59 -2.59 -6.49 13.96
CA VAL A 59 -2.28 -5.65 15.12
C VAL A 59 -3.31 -5.73 16.25
N GLU A 60 -4.54 -6.17 15.97
CA GLU A 60 -5.61 -6.21 16.97
C GLU A 60 -5.24 -7.13 18.15
N GLY A 61 -5.39 -6.60 19.35
CA GLY A 61 -5.08 -7.30 20.59
C GLY A 61 -3.58 -7.49 20.89
N LEU A 62 -2.67 -6.80 20.20
CA LEU A 62 -1.27 -6.74 20.64
C LEU A 62 -1.13 -5.96 21.95
N SER A 63 -0.23 -6.42 22.83
CA SER A 63 0.13 -5.70 24.05
C SER A 63 1.06 -4.52 23.76
N ALA A 64 1.23 -3.62 24.74
CA ALA A 64 2.19 -2.51 24.63
C ALA A 64 3.63 -3.02 24.40
N ALA A 65 4.03 -4.11 25.05
CA ALA A 65 5.34 -4.72 24.86
C ALA A 65 5.52 -5.29 23.44
N GLN A 66 4.49 -5.92 22.88
CA GLN A 66 4.49 -6.40 21.50
C GLN A 66 4.55 -5.25 20.49
N LEU A 67 3.83 -4.16 20.78
CA LEU A 67 3.80 -2.97 19.93
C LEU A 67 5.16 -2.27 19.89
N ALA A 68 5.86 -2.21 21.04
CA ALA A 68 7.16 -1.55 21.20
C ALA A 68 8.37 -2.46 20.87
N PHE A 69 8.15 -3.76 20.64
CA PHE A 69 9.24 -4.69 20.35
C PHE A 69 9.98 -4.29 19.07
N LYS A 70 11.31 -4.17 19.17
CA LYS A 70 12.22 -3.96 18.04
C LYS A 70 13.07 -5.21 17.82
N PRO A 71 13.10 -5.79 16.61
CA PRO A 71 14.00 -6.90 16.29
C PRO A 71 15.49 -6.56 16.46
N SER A 72 15.89 -5.32 16.17
CA SER A 72 17.20 -4.73 16.46
C SER A 72 17.07 -3.20 16.63
N PRO A 73 18.07 -2.48 17.15
CA PRO A 73 18.00 -1.03 17.37
C PRO A 73 17.69 -0.20 16.11
N GLU A 74 18.07 -0.70 14.94
CA GLU A 74 17.92 -0.05 13.63
C GLU A 74 16.60 -0.42 12.94
N GLN A 75 15.85 -1.37 13.48
CA GLN A 75 14.59 -1.85 12.91
C GLN A 75 13.40 -1.24 13.62
N TRP A 76 12.34 -1.01 12.84
CA TRP A 76 11.09 -0.49 13.38
C TRP A 76 10.36 -1.51 14.23
N SER A 77 9.68 -1.01 15.26
CA SER A 77 8.64 -1.72 15.99
C SER A 77 7.33 -1.75 15.22
N ILE A 78 6.34 -2.52 15.70
CA ILE A 78 4.99 -2.51 15.10
C ILE A 78 4.34 -1.13 15.26
N GLY A 79 4.54 -0.46 16.39
CA GLY A 79 4.05 0.90 16.62
C GLY A 79 4.62 1.91 15.63
N GLU A 80 5.93 1.78 15.34
CA GLU A 80 6.63 2.62 14.37
C GLU A 80 6.17 2.33 12.92
N CYS A 81 5.90 1.07 12.57
CA CYS A 81 5.27 0.73 11.29
C CYS A 81 3.88 1.37 11.14
N LEU A 82 3.06 1.34 12.19
CA LEU A 82 1.73 1.97 12.18
C LEU A 82 1.81 3.49 12.01
N GLU A 83 2.73 4.14 12.71
CA GLU A 83 3.01 5.57 12.56
C GLU A 83 3.41 5.93 11.14
N HIS A 84 4.34 5.18 10.56
CA HIS A 84 4.75 5.39 9.19
C HIS A 84 3.61 5.19 8.17
N ILE A 85 2.79 4.15 8.33
CA ILE A 85 1.62 3.93 7.47
C ILE A 85 0.70 5.15 7.48
N ILE A 86 0.38 5.70 8.66
CA ILE A 86 -0.58 6.80 8.84
C ILE A 86 -0.06 8.12 8.27
N LEU A 87 1.23 8.42 8.50
CA LEU A 87 1.90 9.60 7.93
C LEU A 87 1.94 9.53 6.40
N SER A 88 2.37 8.38 5.87
CA SER A 88 2.47 8.15 4.43
C SER A 88 1.10 8.17 3.75
N GLU A 89 0.06 7.61 4.36
CA GLU A 89 -1.31 7.66 3.85
C GLU A 89 -1.77 9.09 3.58
N THR A 90 -1.59 9.97 4.56
CA THR A 90 -1.98 11.38 4.48
C THR A 90 -1.16 12.11 3.40
N MET A 91 0.16 11.96 3.44
CA MET A 91 1.05 12.63 2.49
C MET A 91 0.77 12.19 1.04
N LEU A 92 0.70 10.88 0.79
CA LEU A 92 0.48 10.32 -0.54
C LEU A 92 -0.89 10.75 -1.10
N PHE A 93 -1.92 10.83 -0.25
CA PHE A 93 -3.21 11.32 -0.68
C PHE A 93 -3.19 12.81 -1.08
N GLU A 94 -2.51 13.67 -0.31
CA GLU A 94 -2.33 15.07 -0.70
C GLU A 94 -1.57 15.20 -2.03
N MET A 95 -0.58 14.34 -2.27
CA MET A 95 0.13 14.31 -3.55
C MET A 95 -0.76 13.86 -4.70
N ALA A 96 -1.55 12.81 -4.51
CA ALA A 96 -2.50 12.34 -5.51
C ALA A 96 -3.52 13.44 -5.87
N LYS A 97 -4.07 14.14 -4.87
CA LYS A 97 -4.97 15.29 -5.11
C LYS A 97 -4.30 16.43 -5.87
N LYS A 98 -3.04 16.76 -5.54
CA LYS A 98 -2.29 17.80 -6.24
C LYS A 98 -2.08 17.45 -7.71
N GLU A 99 -1.85 16.18 -8.04
CA GLU A 99 -1.77 15.76 -9.42
C GLU A 99 -3.12 15.86 -10.13
N LEU A 100 -4.17 15.35 -9.49
CA LEU A 100 -5.54 15.34 -10.03
C LEU A 100 -6.16 16.74 -10.16
N ALA A 101 -5.52 17.77 -9.58
CA ALA A 101 -5.92 19.17 -9.73
C ALA A 101 -5.29 19.84 -10.97
N LYS A 102 -4.36 19.17 -11.67
CA LYS A 102 -3.78 19.68 -12.92
C LYS A 102 -4.75 19.45 -14.08
N ALA A 103 -4.40 19.97 -15.26
CA ALA A 103 -5.15 19.65 -16.47
C ALA A 103 -4.96 18.15 -16.83
N PRO A 104 -6.02 17.42 -17.20
CA PRO A 104 -5.90 16.02 -17.64
C PRO A 104 -5.04 15.91 -18.90
N GLN A 105 -4.27 14.83 -19.02
CA GLN A 105 -3.34 14.54 -20.13
C GLN A 105 -3.71 13.22 -20.86
N PRO A 106 -4.89 13.12 -21.50
CA PRO A 106 -5.33 11.90 -22.18
C PRO A 106 -4.35 11.40 -23.26
N GLU A 107 -3.62 12.31 -23.90
CA GLU A 107 -2.60 12.03 -24.91
C GLU A 107 -1.41 11.23 -24.36
N ARG A 108 -1.16 11.33 -23.04
CA ARG A 108 -0.04 10.67 -22.36
C ARG A 108 -0.39 9.29 -21.79
N LYS A 109 -1.65 8.85 -21.89
CA LYS A 109 -2.09 7.54 -21.38
C LYS A 109 -1.23 6.37 -21.81
N ALA A 110 -0.74 6.39 -23.05
CA ALA A 110 0.08 5.33 -23.61
C ALA A 110 1.46 5.22 -22.92
N GLU A 111 1.90 6.20 -22.15
CA GLU A 111 3.15 6.18 -21.38
C GLU A 111 3.07 5.25 -20.16
N VAL A 112 1.86 4.99 -19.63
CA VAL A 112 1.65 4.10 -18.49
C VAL A 112 1.78 2.64 -18.95
N LYS A 113 2.90 2.00 -18.61
CA LYS A 113 3.20 0.62 -19.02
C LYS A 113 2.93 -0.42 -17.94
N VAL A 114 2.99 -0.02 -16.67
CA VAL A 114 2.79 -0.91 -15.53
C VAL A 114 1.28 -1.07 -15.30
N ASN A 115 0.81 -2.30 -15.17
CA ASN A 115 -0.56 -2.57 -14.78
C ASN A 115 -0.70 -2.64 -13.25
N ASP A 116 -1.93 -2.61 -12.76
CA ASP A 116 -2.22 -2.53 -11.32
C ASP A 116 -1.69 -3.73 -10.53
N GLU A 117 -1.77 -4.94 -11.07
CA GLU A 117 -1.28 -6.14 -10.39
C GLU A 117 0.24 -6.16 -10.27
N ASN A 118 0.94 -5.73 -11.33
CA ASN A 118 2.38 -5.55 -11.30
C ASN A 118 2.79 -4.48 -10.29
N LEU A 119 2.05 -3.36 -10.22
CA LEU A 119 2.30 -2.30 -9.23
C LEU A 119 2.13 -2.83 -7.80
N LYS A 120 1.03 -3.55 -7.51
CA LYS A 120 0.79 -4.18 -6.21
C LYS A 120 1.89 -5.17 -5.85
N HIS A 121 2.31 -6.01 -6.81
CA HIS A 121 3.35 -7.01 -6.61
C HIS A 121 4.69 -6.34 -6.28
N MET A 122 5.12 -5.40 -7.12
CA MET A 122 6.36 -4.64 -6.93
C MET A 122 6.37 -3.94 -5.58
N MET A 123 5.28 -3.24 -5.22
CA MET A 123 5.18 -2.55 -3.93
C MET A 123 5.21 -3.50 -2.74
N GLY A 124 4.60 -4.68 -2.88
CA GLY A 124 4.57 -5.70 -1.86
C GLY A 124 5.89 -6.45 -1.66
N ASP A 125 6.89 -6.28 -2.52
CA ASP A 125 8.16 -7.01 -2.43
C ASP A 125 9.12 -6.41 -1.38
N ARG A 126 9.26 -7.11 -0.25
CA ARG A 126 10.10 -6.71 0.88
C ARG A 126 11.58 -7.09 0.76
N SER A 127 12.01 -7.67 -0.38
CA SER A 127 13.40 -8.07 -0.63
C SER A 127 14.40 -6.90 -0.52
N GLN A 128 13.98 -5.71 -0.93
CA GLN A 128 14.75 -4.46 -0.79
C GLN A 128 14.16 -3.58 0.32
N LYS A 129 15.02 -3.03 1.18
CA LYS A 129 14.63 -2.15 2.29
C LYS A 129 15.17 -0.74 2.06
N PHE A 130 14.31 0.26 2.22
CA PHE A 130 14.66 1.67 1.99
C PHE A 130 14.47 2.47 3.28
N LYS A 131 15.27 3.53 3.43
CA LYS A 131 15.10 4.49 4.52
C LYS A 131 14.02 5.48 4.15
N ALA A 132 13.06 5.68 5.05
CA ALA A 132 12.04 6.71 4.87
C ALA A 132 12.66 8.13 4.98
N PRO A 133 12.11 9.12 4.26
CA PRO A 133 12.42 10.54 4.46
C PRO A 133 12.23 10.94 5.93
N ALA A 134 12.96 11.97 6.38
CA ALA A 134 12.92 12.42 7.77
C ALA A 134 11.50 12.72 8.25
N GLU A 135 10.66 13.30 7.39
CA GLU A 135 9.28 13.69 7.67
C GLU A 135 8.32 12.49 7.82
N LEU A 136 8.73 11.31 7.36
CA LEU A 136 7.97 10.07 7.47
C LEU A 136 8.62 9.07 8.42
N GLN A 137 9.73 9.43 9.06
CA GLN A 137 10.31 8.57 10.09
C GLN A 137 9.45 8.59 11.35
N PRO A 138 9.19 7.42 11.93
CA PRO A 138 8.36 7.32 13.12
C PRO A 138 9.12 7.86 14.34
N THR A 139 8.38 8.46 15.26
CA THR A 139 8.87 9.07 16.50
C THR A 139 8.54 8.24 17.75
N GLY A 140 7.82 7.13 17.59
CA GLY A 140 7.39 6.27 18.68
C GLY A 140 6.06 6.70 19.29
N LYS A 141 5.16 7.29 18.48
CA LYS A 141 3.89 7.89 18.93
C LYS A 141 2.96 6.90 19.63
N TYR A 142 2.89 5.66 19.15
CA TYR A 142 1.84 4.72 19.58
C TYR A 142 2.30 3.74 20.64
N THR A 143 1.64 3.81 21.81
CA THR A 143 1.78 2.86 22.92
C THR A 143 0.57 1.92 23.06
N ALA A 144 -0.51 2.18 22.31
CA ALA A 144 -1.72 1.37 22.30
C ALA A 144 -2.29 1.21 20.89
N VAL A 145 -2.57 -0.03 20.49
CA VAL A 145 -3.12 -0.38 19.16
C VAL A 145 -4.42 0.37 18.86
N LYS A 146 -5.29 0.52 19.87
CA LYS A 146 -6.60 1.18 19.71
C LYS A 146 -6.46 2.60 19.16
N VAL A 147 -5.50 3.36 19.68
CA VAL A 147 -5.23 4.75 19.24
C VAL A 147 -4.68 4.74 17.82
N ALA A 148 -3.72 3.85 17.52
CA ALA A 148 -3.16 3.74 16.17
C ALA A 148 -4.23 3.38 15.12
N LEU A 149 -5.15 2.46 15.43
CA LEU A 149 -6.23 2.08 14.52
C LEU A 149 -7.28 3.19 14.35
N GLN A 150 -7.52 4.01 15.38
CA GLN A 150 -8.38 5.19 15.28
C GLN A 150 -7.77 6.22 14.33
N ASP A 151 -6.48 6.54 14.50
CA ASP A 151 -5.76 7.49 13.64
C ASP A 151 -5.65 6.97 12.20
N PHE A 152 -5.38 5.67 12.03
CA PHE A 152 -5.41 5.03 10.71
C PHE A 152 -6.78 5.15 10.05
N THR A 153 -7.86 4.87 10.78
CA THR A 153 -9.23 5.02 10.25
C THR A 153 -9.51 6.46 9.84
N ALA A 154 -9.05 7.43 10.64
CA ALA A 154 -9.20 8.85 10.34
C ALA A 154 -8.43 9.27 9.08
N ALA A 155 -7.22 8.74 8.86
CA ALA A 155 -6.42 9.00 7.65
C ALA A 155 -6.99 8.30 6.40
N ARG A 156 -7.49 7.07 6.53
CA ARG A 156 -8.04 6.23 5.45
C ARG A 156 -9.40 6.71 4.94
N LYS A 157 -10.26 7.21 5.84
CA LYS A 157 -11.63 7.67 5.53
C LYS A 157 -11.70 8.71 4.41
N PRO A 158 -10.92 9.81 4.40
CA PRO A 158 -10.99 10.81 3.32
C PRO A 158 -10.53 10.25 1.97
N VAL A 159 -9.57 9.32 1.96
CA VAL A 159 -9.11 8.66 0.72
C VAL A 159 -10.25 7.85 0.08
N LEU A 160 -10.92 7.02 0.89
CA LEU A 160 -12.07 6.23 0.43
C LEU A 160 -13.26 7.11 0.00
N ALA A 161 -13.51 8.20 0.72
CA ALA A 161 -14.57 9.15 0.34
C ALA A 161 -14.29 9.80 -1.02
N PHE A 162 -13.02 10.16 -1.28
CA PHE A 162 -12.58 10.70 -2.56
C PHE A 162 -12.75 9.69 -3.69
N ILE A 163 -12.24 8.45 -3.51
CA ILE A 163 -12.33 7.39 -4.52
C ILE A 163 -13.79 7.12 -4.93
N LYS A 164 -14.71 7.07 -3.96
CA LYS A 164 -16.15 6.84 -4.21
C LYS A 164 -16.82 7.90 -5.08
N GLN A 165 -16.27 9.11 -5.14
CA GLN A 165 -16.80 10.23 -5.91
C GLN A 165 -16.00 10.48 -7.20
N ALA A 166 -14.88 9.78 -7.39
CA ALA A 166 -13.98 10.02 -8.51
C ALA A 166 -14.55 9.49 -9.83
N ASN A 167 -14.19 10.15 -10.92
CA ASN A 167 -14.44 9.67 -12.27
C ASN A 167 -13.27 8.79 -12.73
N GLU A 168 -13.54 7.53 -13.08
CA GLU A 168 -12.51 6.56 -13.46
C GLU A 168 -11.66 7.00 -14.66
N GLU A 169 -12.29 7.60 -15.67
CA GLU A 169 -11.61 8.05 -16.88
C GLU A 169 -10.72 9.25 -16.59
N ASP A 170 -11.20 10.17 -15.75
CA ASP A 170 -10.44 11.32 -15.29
C ASP A 170 -9.20 10.91 -14.49
N LEU A 171 -9.33 9.93 -13.58
CA LEU A 171 -8.17 9.36 -12.88
C LEU A 171 -7.13 8.80 -13.86
N LYS A 172 -7.57 8.16 -14.94
CA LYS A 172 -6.69 7.59 -15.97
C LYS A 172 -6.08 8.63 -16.89
N ASN A 173 -6.65 9.83 -16.97
CA ASN A 173 -6.11 10.94 -17.75
C ASN A 173 -5.01 11.72 -17.03
N HIS A 174 -4.88 11.61 -15.70
CA HIS A 174 -3.85 12.31 -14.96
C HIS A 174 -2.60 11.45 -14.82
N ILE A 175 -1.48 11.93 -15.38
CA ILE A 175 -0.26 11.15 -15.54
C ILE A 175 0.86 11.73 -14.69
N SER A 176 1.44 10.88 -13.84
CA SER A 176 2.55 11.23 -12.95
C SER A 176 3.82 10.50 -13.36
N GLU A 177 4.93 11.22 -13.32
CA GLU A 177 6.26 10.69 -13.58
C GLU A 177 7.02 10.44 -12.27
N TYR A 178 7.58 9.25 -12.16
CA TYR A 178 8.41 8.81 -11.05
C TYR A 178 9.75 8.29 -11.60
N PRO A 179 10.83 8.27 -10.80
CA PRO A 179 12.09 7.66 -11.23
C PRO A 179 11.96 6.19 -11.68
N THR A 180 10.94 5.50 -11.17
CA THR A 180 10.64 4.09 -11.45
C THR A 180 9.65 3.89 -12.61
N GLY A 181 9.20 4.96 -13.26
CA GLY A 181 8.29 4.91 -14.40
C GLY A 181 7.08 5.83 -14.26
N THR A 182 6.16 5.69 -15.22
CA THR A 182 4.97 6.53 -15.34
C THR A 182 3.73 5.77 -14.87
N VAL A 183 2.90 6.45 -14.09
CA VAL A 183 1.64 5.90 -13.57
C VAL A 183 0.51 6.92 -13.76
N ASN A 184 -0.74 6.46 -13.71
CA ASN A 184 -1.91 7.35 -13.75
C ASN A 184 -2.46 7.67 -12.34
N GLY A 185 -3.44 8.55 -12.26
CA GLY A 185 -4.10 8.97 -11.02
C GLY A 185 -4.80 7.82 -10.28
N HIS A 186 -5.32 6.82 -10.99
CA HIS A 186 -5.85 5.60 -10.33
C HIS A 186 -4.72 4.85 -9.61
N GLN A 187 -3.58 4.68 -10.28
CA GLN A 187 -2.40 4.01 -9.73
C GLN A 187 -1.74 4.80 -8.60
N ASN A 188 -1.80 6.14 -8.62
CA ASN A 188 -1.38 6.97 -7.49
C ASN A 188 -2.21 6.68 -6.23
N LEU A 189 -3.52 6.49 -6.37
CA LEU A 189 -4.38 6.10 -5.26
C LEU A 189 -4.14 4.64 -4.85
N LEU A 190 -3.98 3.74 -5.82
CA LEU A 190 -3.66 2.33 -5.58
C LEU A 190 -2.37 2.17 -4.76
N PHE A 191 -1.39 3.02 -5.02
CA PHE A 191 -0.11 3.06 -4.32
C PHE A 191 -0.28 3.23 -2.80
N ILE A 192 -1.25 4.03 -2.35
CA ILE A 192 -1.50 4.28 -0.93
C ILE A 192 -1.86 2.96 -0.22
N ALA A 193 -2.82 2.21 -0.77
CA ALA A 193 -3.21 0.91 -0.24
C ALA A 193 -2.08 -0.12 -0.35
N ALA A 194 -1.34 -0.13 -1.46
CA ALA A 194 -0.22 -1.04 -1.66
C ALA A 194 0.93 -0.79 -0.66
N HIS A 195 1.20 0.47 -0.34
CA HIS A 195 2.16 0.88 0.69
C HIS A 195 1.73 0.40 2.09
N CYS A 196 0.44 0.51 2.43
CA CYS A 196 -0.10 -0.10 3.64
C CYS A 196 0.16 -1.62 3.65
N ALA A 197 -0.13 -2.33 2.55
CA ALA A 197 0.09 -3.77 2.44
C ALA A 197 1.57 -4.15 2.65
N ARG A 198 2.50 -3.37 2.07
CA ARG A 198 3.94 -3.53 2.25
C ARG A 198 4.34 -3.50 3.73
N HIS A 199 3.84 -2.53 4.50
CA HIS A 199 4.18 -2.41 5.91
C HIS A 199 3.40 -3.38 6.80
N THR A 200 2.24 -3.87 6.37
CA THR A 200 1.59 -5.03 7.01
C THR A 200 2.49 -6.27 6.94
N LYS A 201 3.15 -6.53 5.80
CA LYS A 201 4.14 -7.62 5.71
C LYS A 201 5.34 -7.40 6.63
N GLN A 202 5.81 -6.15 6.78
CA GLN A 202 6.87 -5.84 7.74
C GLN A 202 6.43 -6.13 9.20
N ILE A 203 5.16 -5.87 9.54
CA ILE A 203 4.61 -6.26 10.84
C ILE A 203 4.61 -7.77 11.01
N GLU A 204 4.25 -8.54 9.97
CA GLU A 204 4.32 -10.01 9.98
C GLU A 204 5.76 -10.50 10.20
N GLU A 205 6.75 -9.92 9.52
CA GLU A 205 8.18 -10.21 9.72
C GLU A 205 8.61 -9.98 11.18
N ILE A 206 8.17 -8.87 11.80
CA ILE A 206 8.47 -8.55 13.21
C ILE A 206 7.86 -9.60 14.15
N LYS A 207 6.60 -10.00 13.91
CA LYS A 207 5.89 -11.02 14.70
C LYS A 207 6.51 -12.40 14.58
N ALA A 208 7.13 -12.71 13.45
CA ALA A 208 7.85 -13.97 13.21
C ALA A 208 9.21 -14.03 13.92
N ASN A 209 9.68 -12.93 14.51
CA ASN A 209 10.94 -12.92 15.25
C ASN A 209 10.87 -13.87 16.48
N PRO A 210 11.85 -14.76 16.71
CA PRO A 210 11.83 -15.68 17.85
C PRO A 210 11.78 -15.00 19.23
N LYS A 211 12.23 -13.74 19.32
CA LYS A 211 12.22 -12.91 20.54
C LYS A 211 10.96 -12.06 20.68
N PHE A 212 10.03 -12.13 19.72
CA PHE A 212 8.77 -11.39 19.80
C PHE A 212 8.01 -11.80 21.08
N PRO A 213 7.52 -10.83 21.89
CA PRO A 213 6.88 -11.16 23.15
C PRO A 213 5.66 -12.05 22.95
N LYS A 214 5.57 -13.14 23.72
CA LYS A 214 4.39 -14.01 23.79
C LYS A 214 3.32 -13.36 24.66
N LYS A 215 2.06 -13.71 24.40
CA LYS A 215 0.94 -13.36 25.29
C LYS A 215 0.96 -14.24 26.53
#